data_AF-A0A1I4C0U8-F1
#
_entry.id   AF-A0A1I4C0U8-F1
#
_cell.length_a   1.000
_cell.length_b   1.000
_cell.length_c   1.000
_cell.angle_alpha   90.00
_cell.angle_beta   90.00
_cell.angle_gamma   90.00
#
_symmetry.space_group_name_H-M   'P 1'
#
loop_
_entity.id
_entity.type
_entity.pdbx_description
1 polymer ?
#
loop_
_entity_poly.entity_id
_entity_poly.type
_entity_poly.pdbx_seq_one_letter_code
_entity_poly.pdbx_strand_id
1 'polypeptide(L)'
;MSTETPTTIEWCREAARRIHRGTGRLTLLLARRISRRGAAHASAAWGSIRRWVGAASGFVDWALRVGLLLLAAGLARKVLAAAAPALADRVDSLSWLMWPAAVVWVVAAYRVGHEDWRPPVDEDEQKPKVEPVDGQGAEPAGPPVLDRDRLVAALHEVGAPHAQFVPLAERLGTTTARVREACEKHRIPTRDGVRMRGRSTAAGVARPDFPPFPSPTGPAPGGVVAAGQANNNNDNNGLVVERGEGMTIIREPAETASRHTALKKP
;
A
#
# COMPACT_ATOMS: atom_id res chain seq x y z
N MET A 1 -2.65 43.74 34.97
CA MET A 1 -1.52 42.89 34.53
C MET A 1 -0.61 43.76 33.68
N SER A 2 0.49 44.24 34.24
CA SER A 2 1.45 45.06 33.51
C SER A 2 2.22 44.16 32.55
N THR A 3 2.09 44.41 31.24
CA THR A 3 2.91 43.77 30.21
C THR A 3 4.28 44.42 30.24
N GLU A 4 5.17 43.94 31.10
CA GLU A 4 6.57 44.35 31.07
C GLU A 4 7.15 43.98 29.70
N THR A 5 7.64 44.98 28.98
CA THR A 5 8.33 44.78 27.70
C THR A 5 9.62 44.00 27.95
N PRO A 6 9.79 42.83 27.34
CA PRO A 6 10.98 42.02 27.54
C PRO A 6 12.24 42.76 27.13
N THR A 7 13.30 42.57 27.90
CA THR A 7 14.61 43.21 27.67
C THR A 7 15.28 42.62 26.43
N THR A 8 16.21 43.37 25.81
CA THR A 8 16.99 42.90 24.65
C THR A 8 17.71 41.57 24.92
N ILE A 9 18.17 41.35 26.15
CA ILE A 9 18.85 40.11 26.56
C ILE A 9 17.87 38.93 26.55
N GLU A 10 16.63 39.12 27.02
CA GLU A 10 15.59 38.08 27.01
C GLU A 10 15.19 37.71 25.59
N TRP A 11 15.08 38.70 24.69
CA TRP A 11 14.88 38.47 23.26
C TRP A 11 15.99 37.62 22.65
N CYS A 12 17.26 37.94 22.92
CA CYS A 12 18.39 37.17 22.42
C CYS A 12 18.41 35.72 22.94
N ARG A 13 18.12 35.51 24.23
CA ARG A 13 18.04 34.16 24.81
C ARG A 13 16.89 33.36 24.21
N GLU A 14 15.73 33.98 24.00
CA GLU A 14 14.60 33.32 23.39
C GLU A 14 14.87 32.95 21.92
N ALA A 15 15.48 33.86 21.15
CA ALA A 15 15.91 33.59 19.78
C ALA A 15 16.90 32.41 19.71
N ALA A 16 17.90 32.36 20.59
CA ALA A 16 18.85 31.26 20.67
C ALA A 16 18.16 29.91 20.98
N ARG A 17 17.22 29.88 21.94
CA ARG A 17 16.43 28.68 22.26
C ARG A 17 15.59 28.20 21.07
N ARG A 18 14.99 29.14 20.32
CA ARG A 18 14.22 28.81 19.10
C ARG A 18 15.11 28.23 18.00
N ILE A 19 16.26 28.85 17.72
CA ILE A 19 17.20 28.33 16.72
C ILE A 19 17.68 26.92 17.09
N HIS A 20 17.98 26.68 18.37
CA HIS A 20 18.41 25.36 18.84
C HIS A 20 17.31 24.29 18.63
N ARG A 21 16.07 24.56 19.07
CA ARG A 21 14.91 23.66 18.85
C ARG A 21 14.65 23.42 17.36
N GLY A 22 14.69 24.49 16.57
CA GLY A 22 14.46 24.44 15.13
C GLY A 22 15.52 23.66 14.37
N THR A 23 16.79 23.77 14.78
CA THR A 23 17.89 23.02 14.18
C THR A 23 17.67 21.52 14.29
N GLY A 24 17.30 21.02 15.48
CA GLY A 24 17.00 19.59 15.67
C GLY A 24 15.85 19.10 14.77
N ARG A 25 14.78 19.89 14.68
CA ARG A 25 13.62 19.59 13.81
C ARG A 25 13.98 19.59 12.33
N LEU A 26 14.76 20.57 11.88
CA LEU A 26 15.18 20.72 10.49
C LEU A 26 16.11 19.58 10.07
N THR A 27 17.07 19.21 10.91
CA THR A 27 17.94 18.03 10.69
C THR A 27 17.11 16.76 10.57
N LEU A 28 16.09 16.57 11.41
CA LEU A 28 15.22 15.41 11.35
C LEU A 28 14.35 15.39 10.08
N LEU A 29 13.85 16.54 9.63
CA LEU A 29 13.12 16.66 8.36
C LEU A 29 14.01 16.34 7.15
N LEU A 30 15.23 16.88 7.11
CA LEU A 30 16.18 16.59 6.05
C LEU A 30 16.56 15.11 6.06
N ALA A 31 16.84 14.55 7.23
CA ALA A 31 17.13 13.12 7.39
C ALA A 31 15.96 12.26 6.89
N ARG A 32 14.71 12.61 7.24
CA ARG A 32 13.50 11.92 6.73
C ARG A 32 13.33 12.06 5.22
N ARG A 33 13.56 13.25 4.67
CA ARG A 33 13.43 13.50 3.23
C ARG A 33 14.47 12.74 2.42
N ILE A 34 15.72 12.75 2.88
CA ILE A 34 16.83 12.02 2.27
C ILE A 34 16.58 10.51 2.41
N SER A 35 16.17 10.03 3.60
CA SER A 35 15.93 8.61 3.81
C SER A 35 14.72 8.09 3.04
N ARG A 36 13.63 8.86 2.89
CA ARG A 36 12.46 8.44 2.11
C ARG A 36 12.76 8.38 0.61
N ARG A 37 13.38 9.43 0.06
CA ARG A 37 13.80 9.41 -1.36
C ARG A 37 14.81 8.30 -1.61
N GLY A 38 15.79 8.18 -0.72
CA GLY A 38 16.79 7.11 -0.76
C GLY A 38 16.16 5.73 -0.68
N ALA A 39 15.21 5.51 0.24
CA ALA A 39 14.51 4.25 0.42
C ALA A 39 13.61 3.91 -0.78
N ALA A 40 12.89 4.89 -1.35
CA ALA A 40 12.08 4.69 -2.54
C ALA A 40 12.96 4.24 -3.72
N HIS A 41 14.04 4.97 -4.01
CA HIS A 41 14.99 4.59 -5.07
C HIS A 41 15.68 3.26 -4.78
N ALA A 42 16.11 3.01 -3.54
CA ALA A 42 16.72 1.75 -3.13
C ALA A 42 15.75 0.57 -3.28
N SER A 43 14.48 0.75 -2.92
CA SER A 43 13.45 -0.30 -3.06
C SER A 43 13.14 -0.60 -4.53
N ALA A 44 13.08 0.43 -5.39
CA ALA A 44 12.90 0.26 -6.82
C ALA A 44 14.11 -0.45 -7.47
N ALA A 45 15.33 -0.02 -7.11
CA ALA A 45 16.56 -0.66 -7.58
C ALA A 45 16.63 -2.11 -7.10
N TRP A 46 16.30 -2.36 -5.83
CA TRP A 46 16.27 -3.71 -5.26
C TRP A 46 15.25 -4.61 -5.94
N GLY A 47 14.05 -4.10 -6.26
CA GLY A 47 13.03 -4.83 -7.02
C GLY A 47 13.52 -5.21 -8.42
N SER A 48 14.26 -4.32 -9.10
CA SER A 48 14.88 -4.61 -10.39
C SER A 48 16.02 -5.63 -10.28
N ILE A 49 16.88 -5.50 -9.27
CA ILE A 49 17.96 -6.47 -9.00
C ILE A 49 17.38 -7.84 -8.71
N ARG A 50 16.36 -7.96 -7.86
CA ARG A 50 15.72 -9.26 -7.55
C ARG A 50 15.07 -9.89 -8.77
N ARG A 51 14.38 -9.10 -9.59
CA ARG A 51 13.80 -9.60 -10.86
C ARG A 51 14.89 -10.09 -11.81
N TRP A 52 15.98 -9.34 -11.93
CA TRP A 52 17.11 -9.72 -12.77
C TRP A 52 17.83 -10.97 -12.27
N VAL A 53 18.12 -11.09 -10.96
CA VAL A 53 18.71 -12.31 -10.40
C VAL A 53 17.76 -13.51 -10.50
N GLY A 54 16.45 -13.28 -10.31
CA GLY A 54 15.42 -14.32 -10.40
C GLY A 54 15.17 -14.85 -11.82
N ALA A 55 15.58 -14.09 -12.85
CA ALA A 55 15.49 -14.50 -14.25
C ALA A 55 16.66 -15.40 -14.69
N ALA A 56 17.43 -15.97 -13.76
CA ALA A 56 18.52 -16.88 -14.07
C ALA A 56 17.99 -18.31 -14.35
N SER A 57 18.46 -18.94 -15.43
CA SER A 57 17.97 -20.26 -15.87
C SER A 57 18.68 -21.45 -15.22
N GLY A 58 19.73 -21.21 -14.42
CA GLY A 58 20.48 -22.26 -13.72
C GLY A 58 21.46 -21.71 -12.69
N PHE A 59 22.09 -22.61 -11.93
CA PHE A 59 22.99 -22.24 -10.82
C PHE A 59 24.20 -21.42 -11.28
N VAL A 60 24.82 -21.77 -12.40
CA VAL A 60 26.02 -21.08 -12.91
C VAL A 60 25.69 -19.65 -13.33
N ASP A 61 24.59 -19.44 -14.07
CA ASP A 61 24.12 -18.10 -14.45
C ASP A 61 23.75 -17.27 -13.21
N TRP A 62 23.03 -17.87 -12.26
CA TRP A 62 22.71 -17.22 -10.99
C TRP A 62 23.98 -16.78 -10.23
N ALA A 63 24.97 -17.66 -10.09
CA ALA A 63 26.22 -17.37 -9.41
C ALA A 63 27.01 -16.25 -10.11
N LEU A 64 27.04 -16.24 -11.45
CA LEU A 64 27.68 -15.19 -12.23
C LEU A 64 27.00 -13.83 -12.02
N ARG A 65 25.65 -13.80 -12.01
CA ARG A 65 24.88 -12.57 -11.75
C ARG A 65 25.12 -12.02 -10.35
N VAL A 66 25.15 -12.88 -9.34
CA VAL A 66 25.48 -12.49 -7.96
C VAL A 66 26.93 -12.01 -7.86
N GLY A 67 27.87 -12.69 -8.51
CA GLY A 67 29.28 -12.27 -8.58
C GLY A 67 29.45 -10.88 -9.19
N LEU A 68 28.73 -10.60 -10.30
CA LEU A 68 28.73 -9.28 -10.93
C LEU A 68 28.17 -8.19 -10.01
N LEU A 69 27.11 -8.48 -9.25
CA LEU A 69 26.55 -7.54 -8.27
C LEU A 69 27.54 -7.25 -7.13
N LEU A 70 28.23 -8.26 -6.62
CA LEU A 70 29.25 -8.08 -5.58
C LEU A 70 30.42 -7.24 -6.09
N LEU A 71 30.86 -7.46 -7.34
CA LEU A 71 31.90 -6.65 -7.96
C LEU A 71 31.44 -5.20 -8.15
N ALA A 72 30.23 -4.98 -8.66
CA ALA A 72 29.64 -3.66 -8.81
C ALA A 72 29.52 -2.92 -7.46
N ALA A 73 29.08 -3.62 -6.41
CA ALA A 73 29.01 -3.06 -5.05
C ALA A 73 30.40 -2.70 -4.51
N GLY A 74 31.41 -3.54 -4.74
CA GLY A 74 32.80 -3.26 -4.39
C GLY A 74 33.36 -2.02 -5.11
N LEU A 75 33.07 -1.88 -6.41
CA LEU A 75 33.48 -0.73 -7.20
C LEU A 75 32.76 0.55 -6.74
N ALA A 76 31.45 0.49 -6.53
CA ALA A 76 30.66 1.61 -6.02
C ALA A 76 31.19 2.11 -4.66
N ARG A 77 31.57 1.19 -3.76
CA ARG A 77 32.19 1.53 -2.48
C ARG A 77 33.52 2.26 -2.67
N LYS A 78 34.39 1.79 -3.57
CA LYS A 78 35.68 2.45 -3.86
C LYS A 78 35.48 3.84 -4.45
N VAL A 79 34.56 3.99 -5.41
CA VAL A 79 34.22 5.29 -6.01
C VAL A 79 33.71 6.24 -4.95
N LEU A 80 32.80 5.79 -4.08
CA LEU A 80 32.26 6.62 -2.99
C LEU A 80 33.36 7.05 -2.00
N ALA A 81 34.26 6.14 -1.63
CA ALA A 81 35.38 6.46 -0.75
C ALA A 81 36.39 7.43 -1.38
N ALA A 82 36.65 7.31 -2.69
CA ALA A 82 37.53 8.21 -3.42
C ALA A 82 36.90 9.57 -3.70
N ALA A 83 35.58 9.62 -3.91
CA ALA A 83 34.85 10.86 -4.14
C ALA A 83 34.67 11.70 -2.87
N ALA A 84 34.59 11.06 -1.70
CA ALA A 84 34.39 11.73 -0.42
C ALA A 84 35.40 12.87 -0.13
N PRO A 85 36.73 12.68 -0.25
CA PRO A 85 37.69 13.77 -0.04
C PRO A 85 37.59 14.87 -1.09
N ALA A 86 37.39 14.53 -2.37
CA ALA A 86 37.22 15.52 -3.43
C ALA A 86 35.97 16.40 -3.22
N LEU A 87 34.90 15.81 -2.67
CA LEU A 87 33.72 16.55 -2.23
C LEU A 87 34.03 17.45 -1.04
N ALA A 88 34.83 17.00 -0.07
CA ALA A 88 35.25 17.81 1.06
C ALA A 88 36.10 19.01 0.61
N ASP A 89 37.11 18.79 -0.24
CA ASP A 89 37.96 19.85 -0.79
C ASP A 89 37.14 20.88 -1.59
N ARG A 90 36.14 20.40 -2.35
CA ARG A 90 35.20 21.29 -3.05
C ARG A 90 34.36 22.12 -2.08
N VAL A 91 33.90 21.54 -0.97
CA VAL A 91 33.15 22.29 0.05
C VAL A 91 34.02 23.39 0.65
N ASP A 92 35.31 23.13 0.90
CA ASP A 92 36.25 24.13 1.41
C ASP A 92 36.46 25.29 0.41
N SER A 93 36.53 24.97 -0.90
CA SER A 93 36.61 26.00 -1.96
C SER A 93 35.35 26.86 -2.08
N LEU A 94 34.22 26.38 -1.56
CA LEU A 94 32.92 27.06 -1.53
C LEU A 94 32.64 27.67 -0.14
N SER A 95 33.67 27.91 0.68
CA SER A 95 33.56 28.58 1.98
C SER A 95 32.76 29.89 1.92
N TRP A 96 32.84 30.64 0.81
CA TRP A 96 32.05 31.86 0.60
C TRP A 96 30.54 31.59 0.47
N LEU A 97 30.13 30.43 -0.05
CA LEU A 97 28.73 29.96 -0.10
C LEU A 97 28.24 29.40 1.24
N MET A 98 29.15 29.04 2.16
CA MET A 98 28.76 28.57 3.48
C MET A 98 28.09 29.67 4.31
N TRP A 99 28.49 30.93 4.14
CA TRP A 99 27.85 32.06 4.81
C TRP A 99 26.36 32.23 4.44
N PRO A 100 25.97 32.36 3.16
CA PRO A 100 24.56 32.44 2.81
C PRO A 100 23.80 31.16 3.17
N ALA A 101 24.42 29.97 3.04
CA ALA A 101 23.81 28.73 3.49
C ALA A 101 23.55 28.72 5.01
N ALA A 102 24.50 29.21 5.81
CA ALA A 102 24.35 29.34 7.26
C ALA A 102 23.25 30.35 7.63
N VAL A 103 23.16 31.49 6.93
CA VAL A 103 22.09 32.47 7.14
C VAL A 103 20.73 31.84 6.81
N VAL A 104 20.61 31.17 5.66
CA VAL A 104 19.38 30.46 5.27
C VAL A 104 19.02 29.40 6.31
N TRP A 105 20.01 28.65 6.80
CA TRP A 105 19.81 27.65 7.85
C TRP A 105 19.31 28.26 9.16
N VAL A 106 19.92 29.35 9.62
CA VAL A 106 19.52 30.03 10.86
C VAL A 106 18.09 30.59 10.74
N VAL A 107 17.75 31.20 9.60
CA VAL A 107 16.38 31.69 9.35
C VAL A 107 15.38 30.53 9.33
N ALA A 108 15.70 29.44 8.65
CA ALA A 108 14.84 28.27 8.59
C ALA A 108 14.68 27.61 9.98
N ALA A 109 15.77 27.44 10.73
CA ALA A 109 15.74 26.94 12.09
C ALA A 109 14.92 27.86 13.01
N TYR A 110 15.09 29.18 12.92
CA TYR A 110 14.29 30.12 13.70
C TYR A 110 12.79 29.97 13.44
N ARG A 111 12.37 29.85 12.16
CA ARG A 111 10.95 29.67 11.79
C ARG A 111 10.39 28.32 12.25
N VAL A 112 11.18 27.24 12.12
CA VAL A 112 10.80 25.88 12.52
C VAL A 112 10.80 25.70 14.04
N GLY A 113 11.57 26.53 14.76
CA GLY A 113 11.67 26.52 16.22
C GLY A 113 10.46 27.10 16.96
N HIS A 114 9.47 27.64 16.24
CA HIS A 114 8.24 28.15 16.86
C HIS A 114 7.43 27.02 17.52
N GLU A 115 6.72 27.32 18.61
CA GLU A 115 5.95 26.30 19.35
C GLU A 115 4.78 25.76 18.55
N ASP A 116 4.09 26.65 17.84
CA ASP A 116 2.99 26.31 16.94
C ASP A 116 3.45 25.73 15.60
N TRP A 117 4.76 25.63 15.36
CA TRP A 117 5.24 25.05 14.12
C TRP A 117 4.90 23.56 14.07
N ARG A 118 4.20 23.18 13.00
CA ARG A 118 3.91 21.78 12.66
C ARG A 118 4.69 21.43 11.39
N PRO A 119 5.30 20.23 11.33
CA PRO A 119 5.94 19.79 10.11
C PRO A 119 4.92 19.79 8.96
N PRO A 120 5.29 20.24 7.75
CA PRO A 120 4.43 20.07 6.60
C PRO A 120 4.12 18.57 6.51
N VAL A 121 2.82 18.24 6.50
CA VAL A 121 2.39 16.88 6.23
C VAL A 121 2.82 16.61 4.81
N ASP A 122 3.71 15.65 4.61
CA ASP A 122 4.14 15.29 3.27
C ASP A 122 2.89 14.95 2.46
N GLU A 123 2.66 15.69 1.38
CA GLU A 123 1.49 15.50 0.50
C GLU A 123 1.48 14.08 -0.09
N ASP A 124 2.64 13.40 -0.14
CA ASP A 124 2.76 11.99 -0.52
C ASP A 124 2.25 11.00 0.57
N GLU A 125 2.21 11.42 1.84
CA GLU A 125 1.60 10.66 2.96
C GLU A 125 0.14 11.03 3.21
N GLN A 126 -0.30 12.17 2.68
CA GLN A 126 -1.68 12.26 2.22
C GLN A 126 -1.81 11.35 0.99
N LYS A 127 -1.81 10.03 1.24
CA LYS A 127 -2.71 9.13 0.49
C LYS A 127 -3.97 9.95 0.35
N PRO A 128 -4.45 10.24 -0.87
CA PRO A 128 -5.59 11.12 -1.05
C PRO A 128 -6.60 10.59 -0.06
N LYS A 129 -6.82 11.36 1.02
CA LYS A 129 -8.02 11.21 1.78
C LYS A 129 -8.98 11.57 0.67
N VAL A 130 -9.58 10.53 0.10
CA VAL A 130 -10.73 10.70 -0.74
C VAL A 130 -11.76 11.23 0.26
N GLU A 131 -11.59 12.49 0.67
CA GLU A 131 -12.71 13.40 0.67
C GLU A 131 -13.36 13.11 -0.67
N PRO A 132 -14.60 12.62 -0.66
CA PRO A 132 -15.31 12.36 -1.89
C PRO A 132 -15.22 13.67 -2.66
N VAL A 133 -14.30 13.72 -3.62
CA VAL A 133 -14.36 14.67 -4.70
C VAL A 133 -15.62 14.21 -5.39
N ASP A 134 -16.72 14.88 -5.05
CA ASP A 134 -17.90 14.98 -5.88
C ASP A 134 -17.37 15.47 -7.23
N GLY A 135 -16.99 14.50 -8.05
CA GLY A 135 -16.50 14.72 -9.37
C GLY A 135 -17.63 15.32 -10.17
N GLN A 136 -17.68 16.64 -10.23
CA GLN A 136 -18.14 17.40 -11.39
C GLN A 136 -17.15 17.15 -12.54
N GLY A 137 -17.03 15.88 -12.93
CA GLY A 137 -16.54 15.50 -14.24
C GLY A 137 -17.74 15.60 -15.17
N ALA A 138 -17.59 16.43 -16.21
CA ALA A 138 -18.58 16.65 -17.25
C ALA A 138 -19.35 15.37 -17.61
N GLU A 139 -20.66 15.43 -17.40
CA GLU A 139 -21.65 14.38 -17.62
C GLU A 139 -21.56 13.86 -19.07
N PRO A 140 -21.00 12.66 -19.31
CA PRO A 140 -21.30 11.95 -20.55
C PRO A 140 -22.74 11.43 -20.38
N ALA A 141 -23.58 11.65 -21.39
CA ALA A 141 -24.98 11.22 -21.46
C ALA A 141 -25.19 9.86 -20.77
N GLY A 142 -26.08 9.87 -19.77
CA GLY A 142 -26.12 8.90 -18.68
C GLY A 142 -25.98 7.42 -19.10
N PRO A 143 -25.00 6.68 -18.55
CA PRO A 143 -24.97 5.23 -18.69
C PRO A 143 -26.20 4.58 -18.02
N PRO A 144 -26.61 3.39 -18.46
CA PRO A 144 -27.83 2.71 -18.00
C PRO A 144 -27.84 2.53 -16.49
N VAL A 145 -29.03 2.71 -15.89
CA VAL A 145 -29.30 2.46 -14.46
C VAL A 145 -28.71 1.11 -14.09
N LEU A 146 -27.85 1.10 -13.07
CA LEU A 146 -27.19 -0.12 -12.62
C LEU A 146 -28.26 -1.06 -12.03
N ASP A 147 -28.49 -2.19 -12.69
CA ASP A 147 -29.44 -3.19 -12.23
C ASP A 147 -28.87 -4.01 -11.05
N ARG A 148 -29.76 -4.44 -10.16
CA ARG A 148 -29.40 -5.19 -8.94
C ARG A 148 -28.62 -6.45 -9.30
N ASP A 149 -29.11 -7.21 -10.27
CA ASP A 149 -28.54 -8.52 -10.60
C ASP A 149 -27.12 -8.38 -11.17
N ARG A 150 -26.88 -7.33 -11.96
CA ARG A 150 -25.55 -6.98 -12.48
C ARG A 150 -24.60 -6.56 -11.37
N LEU A 151 -25.08 -5.81 -10.38
CA LEU A 151 -24.29 -5.43 -9.20
C LEU A 151 -23.94 -6.65 -8.33
N VAL A 152 -24.90 -7.55 -8.09
CA VAL A 152 -24.68 -8.80 -7.34
C VAL A 152 -23.67 -9.70 -8.05
N ALA A 153 -23.82 -9.90 -9.36
CA ALA A 153 -22.89 -10.68 -10.16
C ALA A 153 -21.45 -10.12 -10.07
N ALA A 154 -21.29 -8.81 -10.23
CA ALA A 154 -20.00 -8.15 -10.14
C ALA A 154 -19.39 -8.22 -8.73
N LEU A 155 -20.21 -8.13 -7.67
CA LEU A 155 -19.76 -8.31 -6.29
C LEU A 155 -19.18 -9.71 -6.06
N HIS A 156 -19.85 -10.77 -6.53
CA HIS A 156 -19.34 -12.14 -6.39
C HIS A 156 -18.14 -12.45 -7.30
N GLU A 157 -18.04 -11.81 -8.47
CA GLU A 157 -16.91 -11.98 -9.39
C GLU A 157 -15.63 -11.30 -8.86
N VAL A 158 -15.74 -10.05 -8.37
CA VAL A 158 -14.61 -9.26 -7.85
C VAL A 158 -14.26 -9.67 -6.41
N GLY A 159 -15.26 -10.10 -5.64
CA GLY A 159 -15.18 -10.29 -4.19
C GLY A 159 -14.55 -11.61 -3.76
N ALA A 160 -13.22 -11.72 -3.84
CA ALA A 160 -12.46 -12.78 -3.18
C ALA A 160 -11.34 -12.18 -2.30
N PRO A 161 -11.53 -11.95 -0.99
CA PRO A 161 -12.73 -12.17 -0.16
C PRO A 161 -13.68 -10.97 -0.03
N HIS A 162 -13.26 -9.75 -0.40
CA HIS A 162 -14.05 -8.54 -0.24
C HIS A 162 -13.99 -7.70 -1.50
N ALA A 163 -15.04 -6.93 -1.79
CA ALA A 163 -15.12 -6.11 -2.99
C ALA A 163 -14.93 -4.62 -2.64
N GLN A 164 -13.80 -4.04 -3.07
CA GLN A 164 -13.59 -2.59 -2.98
C GLN A 164 -14.32 -1.88 -4.13
N PHE A 165 -14.79 -0.65 -3.89
CA PHE A 165 -15.55 0.08 -4.91
C PHE A 165 -14.78 0.39 -6.19
N VAL A 166 -13.46 0.62 -6.10
CA VAL A 166 -12.65 0.93 -7.28
C VAL A 166 -12.61 -0.25 -8.28
N PRO A 167 -12.21 -1.47 -7.89
CA PRO A 167 -12.32 -2.65 -8.74
C PRO A 167 -13.75 -2.93 -9.23
N LEU A 168 -14.75 -2.68 -8.40
CA LEU A 168 -16.15 -2.91 -8.75
C LEU A 168 -16.63 -1.93 -9.83
N ALA A 169 -16.26 -0.65 -9.71
CA ALA A 169 -16.53 0.40 -10.67
C ALA A 169 -15.82 0.13 -12.02
N GLU A 170 -14.56 -0.30 -11.96
CA GLU A 170 -13.78 -0.73 -13.14
C GLU A 170 -14.46 -1.91 -13.86
N ARG A 171 -14.90 -2.93 -13.11
CA ARG A 171 -15.58 -4.10 -13.67
C ARG A 171 -16.92 -3.76 -14.33
N LEU A 172 -17.63 -2.80 -13.75
CA LEU A 172 -18.95 -2.35 -14.21
C LEU A 172 -18.87 -1.27 -15.29
N GLY A 173 -17.68 -0.70 -15.54
CA GLY A 173 -17.49 0.43 -16.45
C GLY A 173 -18.19 1.71 -15.98
N THR A 174 -18.19 1.96 -14.67
CA THR A 174 -18.88 3.10 -14.04
C THR A 174 -18.00 3.80 -12.99
N THR A 175 -18.56 4.74 -12.24
CA THR A 175 -17.86 5.46 -11.16
C THR A 175 -18.14 4.85 -9.79
N THR A 176 -17.23 5.04 -8.84
CA THR A 176 -17.41 4.57 -7.45
C THR A 176 -18.61 5.22 -6.75
N ALA A 177 -18.94 6.47 -7.11
CA ALA A 177 -20.14 7.16 -6.63
C ALA A 177 -21.43 6.46 -7.08
N ARG A 178 -21.51 6.06 -8.36
CA ARG A 178 -22.66 5.30 -8.89
C ARG A 178 -22.78 3.91 -8.27
N VAL A 179 -21.65 3.24 -8.02
CA VAL A 179 -21.64 1.97 -7.30
C VAL A 179 -22.17 2.15 -5.87
N ARG A 180 -21.76 3.22 -5.17
CA ARG A 180 -22.25 3.53 -3.82
C ARG A 180 -23.75 3.82 -3.82
N GLU A 181 -24.22 4.66 -4.74
CA GLU A 181 -25.63 4.98 -4.95
C GLU A 181 -26.45 3.71 -5.22
N ALA A 182 -25.95 2.81 -6.07
CA ALA A 182 -26.60 1.54 -6.37
C ALA A 182 -26.64 0.60 -5.14
N CYS A 183 -25.55 0.51 -4.38
CA CYS A 183 -25.54 -0.24 -3.11
C CYS A 183 -26.58 0.30 -2.13
N GLU A 184 -26.68 1.62 -1.98
CA GLU A 184 -27.65 2.28 -1.12
C GLU A 184 -29.09 2.00 -1.58
N LYS A 185 -29.37 2.19 -2.87
CA LYS A 185 -30.67 1.90 -3.51
C LYS A 185 -31.12 0.45 -3.28
N HIS A 186 -30.19 -0.50 -3.31
CA HIS A 186 -30.46 -1.92 -3.11
C HIS A 186 -30.25 -2.40 -1.66
N ARG A 187 -30.01 -1.48 -0.72
CA ARG A 187 -29.79 -1.77 0.71
C ARG A 187 -28.66 -2.78 0.97
N ILE A 188 -27.58 -2.69 0.20
CA ILE A 188 -26.35 -3.49 0.39
C ILE A 188 -25.44 -2.72 1.35
N PRO A 189 -25.08 -3.28 2.53
CA PRO A 189 -24.23 -2.60 3.50
C PRO A 189 -22.84 -2.27 2.95
N THR A 190 -22.40 -1.02 3.17
CA THR A 190 -21.08 -0.54 2.78
C THR A 190 -20.22 -0.27 4.02
N ARG A 191 -18.93 -0.61 3.99
CA ARG A 191 -18.00 -0.38 5.10
C ARG A 191 -16.76 0.36 4.62
N ASP A 192 -16.22 1.19 5.50
CA ASP A 192 -14.88 1.74 5.35
C ASP A 192 -13.82 0.73 5.82
N GLY A 193 -12.62 0.81 5.24
CA GLY A 193 -11.50 -0.02 5.68
C GLY A 193 -11.50 -1.47 5.19
N VAL A 194 -12.28 -1.80 4.15
CA VAL A 194 -12.34 -3.14 3.54
C VAL A 194 -10.99 -3.50 2.91
N ARG A 195 -10.43 -4.66 3.30
CA ARG A 195 -9.16 -5.19 2.78
C ARG A 195 -9.37 -6.14 1.62
N MET A 196 -8.78 -5.84 0.46
CA MET A 196 -8.76 -6.76 -0.69
C MET A 196 -7.33 -7.26 -0.90
N ARG A 197 -7.16 -8.53 -1.30
CA ARG A 197 -5.83 -9.11 -1.53
C ARG A 197 -5.08 -8.30 -2.59
N GLY A 198 -3.85 -7.89 -2.27
CA GLY A 198 -3.01 -7.10 -3.18
C GLY A 198 -3.38 -5.61 -3.28
N ARG A 199 -4.31 -5.10 -2.47
CA ARG A 199 -4.63 -3.66 -2.38
C ARG A 199 -4.67 -3.17 -0.92
N SER A 200 -4.51 -1.86 -0.73
CA SER A 200 -4.68 -1.22 0.58
C SER A 200 -6.15 -1.19 1.01
N THR A 201 -6.40 -1.01 2.31
CA THR A 201 -7.76 -0.75 2.86
C THR A 201 -8.47 0.40 2.15
N ALA A 202 -9.71 0.19 1.72
CA ALA A 202 -10.56 1.20 1.08
C ALA A 202 -12.04 0.94 1.37
N ALA A 203 -12.93 1.86 1.00
CA ALA A 203 -14.38 1.63 1.10
C ALA A 203 -14.85 0.51 0.16
N GLY A 204 -15.80 -0.29 0.60
CA GLY A 204 -16.33 -1.40 -0.17
C GLY A 204 -17.45 -2.18 0.53
N VAL A 205 -17.72 -3.38 0.04
CA VAL A 205 -18.69 -4.32 0.62
C VAL A 205 -17.91 -5.51 1.18
N ALA A 206 -18.18 -5.85 2.45
CA ALA A 206 -17.56 -7.01 3.10
C ALA A 206 -18.26 -8.30 2.67
N ARG A 207 -17.54 -9.42 2.66
CA ARG A 207 -18.08 -10.74 2.26
C ARG A 207 -19.42 -11.12 2.89
N PRO A 208 -19.61 -10.98 4.22
CA PRO A 208 -20.87 -11.40 4.85
C PRO A 208 -22.06 -10.54 4.43
N ASP A 209 -21.82 -9.36 3.86
CA ASP A 209 -22.86 -8.42 3.44
C ASP A 209 -23.26 -8.63 1.96
N PHE A 210 -22.76 -9.68 1.31
CA PHE A 210 -23.09 -9.95 -0.10
C PHE A 210 -24.51 -10.50 -0.21
N PRO A 211 -25.37 -9.91 -1.06
CA PRO A 211 -26.70 -10.46 -1.31
C PRO A 211 -26.59 -11.85 -1.99
N PRO A 212 -27.55 -12.75 -1.73
CA PRO A 212 -27.62 -14.02 -2.43
C PRO A 212 -27.89 -13.80 -3.92
N PHE A 213 -27.43 -14.73 -4.76
CA PHE A 213 -27.80 -14.73 -6.18
C PHE A 213 -29.32 -14.84 -6.33
N PRO A 214 -29.93 -14.13 -7.30
CA PRO A 214 -31.34 -14.27 -7.58
C PRO A 214 -31.64 -15.73 -7.93
N SER A 215 -32.69 -16.29 -7.33
CA SER A 215 -33.16 -17.63 -7.68
C SER A 215 -33.59 -17.65 -9.15
N PRO A 216 -33.17 -18.65 -9.95
CA PRO A 216 -33.60 -18.75 -11.34
C PRO A 216 -35.13 -18.80 -11.38
N THR A 217 -35.76 -17.78 -11.98
CA THR A 217 -37.24 -17.65 -12.04
C THR A 217 -37.84 -18.44 -13.22
N GLY A 218 -37.08 -19.32 -13.85
CA GLY A 218 -37.61 -20.26 -14.83
C GLY A 218 -38.18 -21.50 -14.13
N PRO A 219 -39.26 -22.13 -14.64
CA PRO A 219 -39.50 -23.52 -14.32
C PRO A 219 -38.19 -24.26 -14.64
N ALA A 220 -37.66 -25.01 -13.68
CA ALA A 220 -36.53 -25.88 -13.93
C ALA A 220 -36.83 -26.60 -15.25
N PRO A 221 -35.95 -26.52 -16.28
CA PRO A 221 -36.15 -27.30 -17.50
C PRO A 221 -36.42 -28.71 -17.03
N GLY A 222 -37.64 -29.22 -17.28
CA GLY A 222 -38.07 -30.51 -16.79
C GLY A 222 -36.94 -31.49 -17.05
N GLY A 223 -36.42 -32.09 -15.98
CA GLY A 223 -35.26 -32.95 -16.05
C GLY A 223 -35.56 -34.12 -16.96
N VAL A 224 -35.28 -33.95 -18.26
CA VAL A 224 -35.15 -35.05 -19.19
C VAL A 224 -33.79 -35.65 -18.88
N VAL A 225 -33.76 -36.43 -17.80
CA VAL A 225 -32.72 -37.41 -17.58
C VAL A 225 -32.91 -38.39 -18.73
N ALA A 226 -32.09 -38.27 -19.78
CA ALA A 226 -31.98 -39.34 -20.76
C ALA A 226 -31.64 -40.61 -19.98
N ALA A 227 -32.51 -41.62 -20.04
CA ALA A 227 -32.33 -42.89 -19.37
C ALA A 227 -30.94 -43.46 -19.73
N GLY A 228 -30.02 -43.47 -18.77
CA GLY A 228 -28.68 -44.03 -18.93
C GLY A 228 -27.49 -43.12 -18.57
N GLN A 229 -27.69 -41.85 -18.23
CA GLN A 229 -26.59 -41.01 -17.73
C GLN A 229 -26.56 -40.98 -16.19
N ALA A 230 -25.43 -41.40 -15.62
CA ALA A 230 -25.19 -41.37 -14.19
C ALA A 230 -25.17 -39.91 -13.68
N ASN A 231 -25.98 -39.66 -12.66
CA ASN A 231 -26.08 -38.38 -11.97
C ASN A 231 -24.73 -38.03 -11.34
N ASN A 232 -23.95 -37.14 -11.96
CA ASN A 232 -22.71 -36.61 -11.38
C ASN A 232 -23.05 -35.46 -10.42
N ASN A 233 -23.66 -35.80 -9.29
CA ASN A 233 -23.74 -34.92 -8.14
C ASN A 233 -22.37 -35.00 -7.44
N ASN A 234 -21.45 -34.15 -7.84
CA ASN A 234 -20.10 -34.09 -7.28
C ASN A 234 -20.14 -33.47 -5.87
N ASP A 235 -20.61 -34.23 -4.89
CA ASP A 235 -20.58 -33.93 -3.46
C ASP A 235 -19.15 -34.13 -2.88
N ASN A 236 -18.13 -33.50 -3.50
CA ASN A 236 -16.72 -33.70 -3.11
C ASN A 236 -16.26 -32.89 -1.88
N ASN A 237 -17.20 -32.44 -1.04
CA ASN A 237 -16.90 -31.73 0.22
C ASN A 237 -17.24 -32.56 1.47
N GLY A 238 -17.53 -33.86 1.31
CA GLY A 238 -17.73 -34.76 2.43
C GLY A 238 -16.45 -34.96 3.25
N LEU A 239 -16.56 -34.89 4.58
CA LEU A 239 -15.50 -35.27 5.51
C LEU A 239 -15.02 -36.70 5.21
N VAL A 240 -13.72 -36.85 4.90
CA VAL A 240 -13.11 -38.16 4.72
C VAL A 240 -12.65 -38.66 6.09
N VAL A 241 -13.33 -39.70 6.59
CA VAL A 241 -12.99 -40.37 7.85
C VAL A 241 -12.30 -41.68 7.53
N GLU A 242 -10.98 -41.74 7.72
CA GLU A 242 -10.19 -42.96 7.59
C GLU A 242 -10.11 -43.64 8.97
N ARG A 243 -10.59 -44.88 9.10
CA ARG A 243 -10.42 -45.69 10.32
C ARG A 243 -9.37 -46.77 10.06
N GLY A 244 -8.26 -46.69 10.78
CA GLY A 244 -7.25 -47.74 10.87
C GLY A 244 -7.39 -48.54 12.16
N GLU A 245 -6.68 -49.66 12.27
CA GLU A 245 -6.61 -50.50 13.47
C GLU A 245 -6.07 -49.69 14.67
N GLY A 246 -6.97 -49.09 15.44
CA GLY A 246 -6.67 -48.32 16.65
C GLY A 246 -6.66 -46.79 16.51
N MET A 247 -6.97 -46.21 15.34
CA MET A 247 -7.00 -44.75 15.15
C MET A 247 -8.07 -44.32 14.13
N THR A 248 -8.75 -43.20 14.39
CA THR A 248 -9.65 -42.52 13.44
C THR A 248 -9.01 -41.21 13.01
N ILE A 249 -8.74 -41.05 11.71
CA ILE A 249 -8.21 -39.83 11.11
C ILE A 249 -9.36 -39.14 10.37
N ILE A 250 -9.77 -37.97 10.85
CA ILE A 250 -10.77 -37.11 10.20
C ILE A 250 -9.99 -36.04 9.43
N ARG A 251 -10.01 -36.11 8.09
CA ARG A 251 -9.32 -35.10 7.26
C ARG A 251 -10.32 -34.04 6.81
N GLU A 252 -10.11 -32.82 7.26
CA GLU A 252 -10.88 -31.66 6.80
C GLU A 252 -10.16 -31.02 5.60
N PRO A 253 -10.82 -30.86 4.44
CA PRO A 253 -10.16 -30.44 3.20
C PRO A 253 -9.57 -29.02 3.27
N ALA A 254 -10.03 -28.17 4.20
CA ALA A 254 -9.53 -26.81 4.41
C ALA A 254 -8.10 -26.75 4.98
N GLU A 255 -7.60 -27.81 5.61
CA GLU A 255 -6.32 -27.80 6.33
C GLU A 255 -5.10 -28.04 5.40
N THR A 256 -5.33 -28.49 4.16
CA THR A 256 -4.24 -28.83 3.22
C THR A 256 -3.48 -27.59 2.72
N ALA A 257 -4.05 -26.38 2.86
CA ALA A 257 -3.44 -25.14 2.37
C ALA A 257 -2.49 -24.44 3.37
N SER A 258 -2.33 -24.95 4.60
CA SER A 258 -1.54 -24.29 5.65
C SER A 258 -0.40 -25.16 6.21
N ARG A 259 0.41 -25.75 5.34
CA ARG A 259 1.73 -26.26 5.77
C ARG A 259 2.77 -25.13 5.79
N HIS A 260 2.89 -24.47 6.93
CA HIS A 260 4.09 -23.70 7.26
C HIS A 260 5.22 -24.66 7.64
N THR A 261 6.21 -24.78 6.76
CA THR A 261 7.47 -25.48 7.02
C THR A 261 8.27 -24.72 8.09
N ALA A 262 8.11 -25.09 9.36
CA ALA A 262 9.01 -24.66 10.43
C ALA A 262 10.29 -25.51 10.34
N LEU A 263 11.27 -25.01 9.59
CA LEU A 263 12.65 -25.53 9.59
C LEU A 263 13.27 -25.28 10.98
N LYS A 264 13.36 -26.34 11.78
CA LYS A 264 14.12 -26.40 13.02
C LYS A 264 15.61 -26.37 12.67
N LYS A 265 16.34 -25.33 13.10
CA LYS A 265 17.79 -25.24 12.97
C LYS A 265 18.45 -26.11 14.07
N PRO A 266 19.57 -26.81 13.77
CA PRO A 266 20.35 -27.57 14.74
C PRO A 266 21.00 -26.66 15.79
#